data_AF-A0A2N1RA34-F1
#
_entry.id   AF-A0A2N1RA34-F1
#
_cell.length_a   1.000
_cell.length_b   1.000
_cell.length_c   1.000
_cell.angle_alpha   90.00
_cell.angle_beta   90.00
_cell.angle_gamma   90.00
#
_symmetry.space_group_name_H-M   'P 1'
#
loop_
_entity.id
_entity.type
_entity.pdbx_description
1 polymer ?
#
loop_
_entity_poly.entity_id
_entity_poly.type
_entity_poly.pdbx_seq_one_letter_code
_entity_poly.pdbx_strand_id
1 'polypeptide(L)'
;MRKKVIVDCDNTMGMPYGEIDDGLTLLYLLGRDDIDLVGITNCYANSSLKSVEYWTERFLCEIDRTDIPRFSGKPFCGQNCTEWFEKTWGHHFNDEKPDGSSPSDAAIFLAEQADKYPGQIHVLALGSMTNLYEAAELDERFFSNLAEIVLMGGVHGDLLLNECACVELNLACNPAGAYRVLNNGACPVVIMNANICLQAPFTEKDMGRISFWPEGRRRMVREWLGVFGGTFYLWDLLPAVYLSHPELFDLKSARIASSLSDLERGILVTGDYGAEVTMPDNILDTGRFMDIIQSAWYAAWQKEKNGSE
;
A
#
# COMPACT_ATOMS: atom_id res chain seq x y z
N MET A 1 -23.57 2.30 0.64
CA MET A 1 -22.95 2.28 1.98
C MET A 1 -21.46 2.54 1.80
N ARG A 2 -20.79 3.20 2.74
CA ARG A 2 -19.33 3.43 2.65
C ARG A 2 -18.58 2.11 2.85
N LYS A 3 -17.49 1.88 2.12
CA LYS A 3 -16.58 0.76 2.39
C LYS A 3 -15.74 1.07 3.61
N LYS A 4 -15.73 0.17 4.59
CA LYS A 4 -14.84 0.27 5.76
C LYS A 4 -13.46 -0.19 5.36
N VAL A 5 -12.48 0.71 5.44
CA VAL A 5 -11.11 0.46 4.97
C VAL A 5 -10.15 0.61 6.14
N ILE A 6 -9.27 -0.37 6.32
CA ILE A 6 -8.03 -0.23 7.10
C ILE A 6 -6.88 -0.18 6.10
N VAL A 7 -6.00 0.80 6.24
CA VAL A 7 -4.81 0.93 5.39
C VAL A 7 -3.62 0.39 6.15
N ASP A 8 -2.95 -0.62 5.58
CA ASP A 8 -1.70 -1.18 6.08
C ASP A 8 -0.56 -0.68 5.18
N CYS A 9 0.24 0.28 5.65
CA CYS A 9 1.16 1.06 4.82
C CYS A 9 2.51 1.30 5.49
N ASP A 10 3.51 1.61 4.67
CA ASP A 10 4.89 1.93 5.06
C ASP A 10 5.27 3.36 4.69
N ASN A 11 4.30 4.27 4.88
CA ASN A 11 4.37 5.67 4.50
C ASN A 11 5.64 6.40 4.95
N THR A 12 6.33 6.98 3.98
CA THR A 12 7.47 7.89 4.20
C THR A 12 7.25 9.31 3.67
N MET A 13 6.01 9.69 3.33
CA MET A 13 5.73 11.04 2.84
C MET A 13 6.13 12.10 3.86
N GLY A 14 7.03 13.00 3.45
CA GLY A 14 7.64 14.02 4.31
C GLY A 14 9.12 13.76 4.62
N MET A 15 9.57 12.51 4.47
CA MET A 15 10.99 12.16 4.56
C MET A 15 11.76 12.80 3.39
N PRO A 16 12.94 13.41 3.62
CA PRO A 16 13.77 13.93 2.54
C PRO A 16 14.12 12.80 1.54
N TYR A 17 13.70 12.97 0.28
CA TYR A 17 13.83 11.96 -0.77
C TYR A 17 13.16 10.61 -0.46
N GLY A 18 12.16 10.60 0.43
CA GLY A 18 11.34 9.42 0.69
C GLY A 18 10.24 9.23 -0.34
N GLU A 19 9.78 7.97 -0.43
CA GLU A 19 8.59 7.57 -1.16
C GLU A 19 7.37 8.33 -0.60
N ILE A 20 6.46 8.76 -1.48
CA ILE A 20 5.32 9.63 -1.15
C ILE A 20 3.95 9.01 -1.43
N ASP A 21 3.89 7.87 -2.13
CA ASP A 21 2.70 7.29 -2.72
C ASP A 21 1.71 6.77 -1.67
N ASP A 22 2.19 6.21 -0.55
CA ASP A 22 1.33 5.90 0.61
C ASP A 22 0.61 7.16 1.13
N GLY A 23 1.34 8.26 1.31
CA GLY A 23 0.79 9.52 1.80
C GLY A 23 -0.18 10.16 0.80
N LEU A 24 0.13 10.08 -0.50
CA LEU A 24 -0.78 10.44 -1.57
C LEU A 24 -2.05 9.57 -1.57
N THR A 25 -1.92 8.29 -1.23
CA THR A 25 -3.03 7.35 -1.07
C THR A 25 -3.90 7.69 0.13
N LEU A 26 -3.32 8.04 1.26
CA LEU A 26 -4.07 8.54 2.42
C LEU A 26 -4.85 9.81 2.06
N LEU A 27 -4.24 10.78 1.37
CA LEU A 27 -4.95 11.98 0.89
C LEU A 27 -6.11 11.61 -0.04
N TYR A 28 -5.94 10.62 -0.92
CA TYR A 28 -7.00 10.14 -1.80
C TYR A 28 -8.18 9.60 -0.98
N LEU A 29 -7.93 8.67 -0.06
CA LEU A 29 -8.97 8.03 0.76
C LEU A 29 -9.75 9.05 1.60
N LEU A 30 -9.07 10.07 2.15
CA LEU A 30 -9.71 11.14 2.91
C LEU A 30 -10.60 12.05 2.06
N GLY A 31 -10.30 12.14 0.77
CA GLY A 31 -11.09 12.83 -0.23
C GLY A 31 -12.37 12.10 -0.66
N ARG A 32 -12.50 10.82 -0.32
CA ARG A 32 -13.60 9.97 -0.76
C ARG A 32 -14.75 9.93 0.25
N ASP A 33 -15.97 10.13 -0.25
CA ASP A 33 -17.19 10.08 0.59
C ASP A 33 -17.85 8.69 0.59
N ASP A 34 -17.36 7.79 -0.26
CA ASP A 34 -17.72 6.37 -0.35
C ASP A 34 -16.76 5.46 0.43
N ILE A 35 -15.72 6.03 1.05
CA ILE A 35 -14.76 5.35 1.93
C ILE A 35 -14.97 5.80 3.38
N ASP A 36 -14.89 4.83 4.29
CA ASP A 36 -14.85 5.01 5.75
C ASP A 36 -13.50 4.48 6.24
N LEU A 37 -12.52 5.37 6.41
CA LEU A 37 -11.18 5.01 6.87
C LEU A 37 -11.23 4.72 8.38
N VAL A 38 -11.21 3.44 8.72
CA VAL A 38 -11.37 2.93 10.09
C VAL A 38 -10.10 3.09 10.92
N GLY A 39 -8.94 2.99 10.28
CA GLY A 39 -7.65 3.13 10.92
C GLY A 39 -6.49 2.89 9.95
N ILE A 40 -5.29 3.15 10.46
CA ILE A 40 -4.02 2.97 9.77
C ILE A 40 -3.17 1.99 10.57
N THR A 41 -2.57 1.01 9.91
CA THR A 41 -1.57 0.14 10.48
C THR A 41 -0.23 0.36 9.80
N ASN A 42 0.80 0.72 10.56
CA ASN A 42 2.13 0.96 10.03
C ASN A 42 2.86 -0.37 9.87
N CYS A 43 3.42 -0.60 8.69
CA CYS A 43 4.37 -1.68 8.42
C CYS A 43 5.71 -1.08 7.96
N TYR A 44 6.66 -1.95 7.60
CA TYR A 44 7.97 -1.55 7.07
C TYR A 44 8.05 -1.94 5.59
N ALA A 45 8.93 -1.28 4.83
CA ALA A 45 9.46 -1.69 3.52
C ALA A 45 10.24 -0.51 2.91
N ASN A 46 9.57 0.61 2.61
CA ASN A 46 10.14 1.89 2.16
C ASN A 46 11.11 2.48 3.18
N SER A 47 10.92 2.18 4.47
CA SER A 47 11.87 2.50 5.53
C SER A 47 11.74 1.53 6.70
N SER A 48 12.55 1.75 7.75
CA SER A 48 12.38 1.08 9.03
C SER A 48 11.01 1.44 9.63
N LEU A 49 10.41 0.51 10.39
CA LEU A 49 9.10 0.74 11.01
C LEU A 49 9.10 2.01 11.87
N LYS A 50 10.17 2.25 12.63
CA LYS A 50 10.30 3.48 13.45
C LYS A 50 10.28 4.76 12.60
N SER A 51 10.85 4.72 11.40
CA SER A 51 10.83 5.85 10.47
C SER A 51 9.41 6.05 9.91
N VAL A 52 8.76 4.97 9.50
CA VAL A 52 7.35 4.99 9.03
C VAL A 52 6.42 5.56 10.08
N GLU A 53 6.55 5.12 11.34
CA GLU A 53 5.78 5.64 12.48
C GLU A 53 5.91 7.15 12.61
N TYR A 54 7.15 7.64 12.61
CA TYR A 54 7.45 9.06 12.73
C TYR A 54 6.84 9.86 11.59
N TRP A 55 7.05 9.44 10.34
CA TRP A 55 6.57 10.18 9.18
C TRP A 55 5.06 10.11 9.01
N THR A 56 4.43 8.98 9.34
CA THR A 56 2.97 8.85 9.37
C THR A 56 2.35 9.75 10.43
N GLU A 57 2.91 9.79 11.64
CA GLU A 57 2.43 10.70 12.69
C GLU A 57 2.59 12.17 12.28
N ARG A 58 3.76 12.55 11.72
CA ARG A 58 4.01 13.91 11.24
C ARG A 58 3.05 14.30 10.11
N PHE A 59 2.83 13.40 9.15
CA PHE A 59 1.88 13.60 8.06
C PHE A 59 0.46 13.84 8.58
N LEU A 60 -0.03 12.98 9.49
CA LEU A 60 -1.37 13.13 10.08
C LEU A 60 -1.52 14.42 10.89
N CYS A 61 -0.47 14.86 11.58
CA CYS A 61 -0.46 16.16 12.27
C CYS A 61 -0.54 17.33 11.28
N GLU A 62 0.15 17.25 10.14
CA GLU A 62 0.18 18.30 9.13
C GLU A 62 -1.15 18.49 8.40
N ILE A 63 -1.96 17.43 8.29
CA ILE A 63 -3.29 17.47 7.68
C ILE A 63 -4.43 17.54 8.70
N ASP A 64 -4.11 17.75 9.98
CA ASP A 64 -5.04 17.78 11.12
C ASP A 64 -5.98 16.56 11.22
N ARG A 65 -5.41 15.35 11.01
CA ARG A 65 -6.14 14.07 11.08
C ARG A 65 -5.57 13.11 12.12
N THR A 66 -5.13 13.66 13.25
CA THR A 66 -4.65 12.87 14.39
C THR A 66 -5.76 12.08 15.10
N ASP A 67 -7.02 12.30 14.73
CA ASP A 67 -8.21 11.55 15.16
C ASP A 67 -8.25 10.12 14.61
N ILE A 68 -7.55 9.83 13.52
CA ILE A 68 -7.55 8.50 12.89
C ILE A 68 -6.77 7.53 13.79
N PRO A 69 -7.37 6.38 14.19
CA PRO A 69 -6.66 5.34 14.93
C PRO A 69 -5.44 4.86 14.14
N ARG A 70 -4.28 4.83 14.80
CA ARG A 70 -3.02 4.36 14.20
C ARG A 70 -2.36 3.36 15.11
N PHE A 71 -1.89 2.26 14.54
CA PHE A 71 -1.22 1.19 15.28
C PHE A 71 -0.01 0.72 14.50
N SER A 72 1.00 0.23 15.20
CA SER A 72 2.25 -0.21 14.57
C SER A 72 2.38 -1.71 14.60
N GLY A 73 2.94 -2.22 13.50
CA GLY A 73 3.37 -3.58 13.35
C GLY A 73 4.62 -3.92 14.13
N LYS A 74 5.32 -4.93 13.62
CA LYS A 74 6.67 -5.28 14.02
C LYS A 74 7.52 -5.52 12.77
N PRO A 75 8.83 -5.29 12.86
CA PRO A 75 9.75 -5.81 11.86
C PRO A 75 9.69 -7.34 11.85
N PHE A 76 9.60 -7.96 10.67
CA PHE A 76 9.47 -9.42 10.57
C PHE A 76 10.79 -10.15 10.81
N CYS A 77 10.69 -11.33 11.44
CA CYS A 77 11.82 -12.23 11.67
C CYS A 77 12.25 -12.91 10.36
N GLY A 78 13.50 -12.72 9.96
CA GLY A 78 13.99 -13.25 8.70
C GLY A 78 13.87 -12.27 7.55
N GLN A 79 14.07 -10.97 7.83
CA GLN A 79 14.57 -10.03 6.84
C GLN A 79 15.61 -10.76 5.97
N ASN A 80 15.21 -11.12 4.74
CA ASN A 80 16.16 -11.26 3.66
C ASN A 80 16.64 -9.84 3.29
N CYS A 81 17.20 -9.12 4.28
CA CYS A 81 18.27 -8.15 4.08
C CYS A 81 19.50 -8.94 3.65
N THR A 82 19.36 -9.65 2.53
CA THR A 82 20.50 -10.06 1.77
C THR A 82 21.25 -8.78 1.42
N GLU A 83 22.56 -8.86 1.33
CA GLU A 83 23.39 -7.78 0.79
C GLU A 83 22.82 -7.26 -0.55
N TRP A 84 22.10 -8.12 -1.28
CA TRP A 84 21.32 -7.76 -2.47
C TRP A 84 20.16 -6.79 -2.18
N PHE A 85 19.32 -7.02 -1.17
CA PHE A 85 18.22 -6.12 -0.84
C PHE A 85 18.71 -4.73 -0.39
N GLU A 86 19.77 -4.70 0.44
CA GLU A 86 20.41 -3.44 0.85
C GLU A 86 21.10 -2.73 -0.33
N LYS A 87 21.77 -3.47 -1.24
CA LYS A 87 22.38 -2.89 -2.45
C LYS A 87 21.34 -2.40 -3.46
N THR A 88 20.23 -3.11 -3.61
CA THR A 88 19.16 -2.79 -4.56
C THR A 88 18.36 -1.57 -4.11
N TRP A 89 18.08 -1.46 -2.80
CA TRP A 89 17.19 -0.42 -2.27
C TRP A 89 17.87 0.64 -1.39
N GLY A 90 19.14 0.45 -1.02
CA GLY A 90 19.92 1.45 -0.25
C GLY A 90 19.48 1.63 1.21
N HIS A 91 18.56 0.79 1.71
CA HIS A 91 18.05 0.86 3.07
C HIS A 91 18.77 -0.14 3.98
N HIS A 92 19.30 0.36 5.10
CA HIS A 92 19.86 -0.47 6.16
C HIS A 92 18.78 -0.76 7.20
N PHE A 93 18.24 -1.97 7.20
CA PHE A 93 17.26 -2.40 8.20
C PHE A 93 17.90 -3.10 9.40
N ASN A 94 19.24 -3.08 9.49
CA ASN A 94 20.07 -3.85 10.45
C ASN A 94 19.80 -3.57 11.95
N ASP A 95 19.06 -2.51 12.28
CA ASP A 95 18.76 -2.15 13.66
C ASP A 95 17.43 -2.75 14.19
N GLU A 96 16.62 -3.36 13.32
CA GLU A 96 15.32 -3.90 13.67
C GLU A 96 15.38 -5.41 13.91
N LYS A 97 15.42 -5.81 15.18
CA LYS A 97 15.28 -7.22 15.58
C LYS A 97 13.89 -7.45 16.15
N PRO A 98 13.15 -8.45 15.66
CA PRO A 98 11.95 -8.90 16.34
C PRO A 98 12.33 -9.33 17.76
N ASP A 99 11.65 -8.80 18.75
CA ASP A 99 11.91 -9.07 20.16
C ASP A 99 11.32 -10.43 20.63
N GLY A 100 10.70 -11.19 19.73
CA GLY A 100 10.02 -12.45 20.02
C GLY A 100 8.83 -12.30 20.97
N SER A 101 8.36 -11.07 21.21
CA SER A 101 7.26 -10.79 22.14
C SER A 101 5.89 -10.88 21.43
N SER A 102 4.82 -10.79 22.24
CA SER A 102 3.39 -10.75 21.89
C SER A 102 3.06 -10.13 20.52
N PRO A 103 1.94 -10.50 19.89
CA PRO A 103 1.47 -9.87 18.65
C PRO A 103 1.58 -8.33 18.66
N SER A 104 1.89 -7.75 17.50
CA SER A 104 1.93 -6.30 17.31
C SER A 104 0.56 -5.64 17.54
N ASP A 105 0.56 -4.36 17.93
CA ASP A 105 -0.68 -3.60 18.12
C ASP A 105 -1.47 -3.49 16.80
N ALA A 106 -0.78 -3.39 15.65
CA ALA A 106 -1.42 -3.45 14.34
C ALA A 106 -2.11 -4.79 14.07
N ALA A 107 -1.45 -5.92 14.36
CA ALA A 107 -2.03 -7.25 14.19
C ALA A 107 -3.25 -7.47 15.09
N ILE A 108 -3.18 -7.02 16.35
CA ILE A 108 -4.31 -7.05 17.29
C ILE A 108 -5.47 -6.21 16.74
N PHE A 109 -5.20 -4.97 16.32
CA PHE A 109 -6.22 -4.09 15.78
C PHE A 109 -6.90 -4.67 14.54
N LEU A 110 -6.13 -5.23 13.60
CA LEU A 110 -6.66 -5.89 12.40
C LEU A 110 -7.58 -7.05 12.76
N ALA A 111 -7.13 -7.96 13.64
CA ALA A 111 -7.91 -9.11 14.08
C ALA A 111 -9.21 -8.68 14.79
N GLU A 112 -9.12 -7.70 15.70
CA GLU A 112 -10.28 -7.16 16.42
C GLU A 112 -11.30 -6.49 15.50
N GLN A 113 -10.85 -5.69 14.52
CA GLN A 113 -11.78 -5.05 13.57
C GLN A 113 -12.45 -6.07 12.66
N ALA A 114 -11.72 -7.09 12.19
CA ALA A 114 -12.26 -8.17 11.38
C ALA A 114 -13.33 -8.96 12.17
N ASP A 115 -13.03 -9.40 13.40
CA ASP A 115 -14.00 -10.12 14.26
C ASP A 115 -15.22 -9.28 14.63
N LYS A 116 -15.02 -7.97 14.88
CA LYS A 116 -16.10 -7.05 15.22
C LYS A 116 -17.04 -6.76 14.03
N TYR A 117 -16.53 -6.77 12.81
CA TYR A 117 -17.31 -6.48 11.60
C TYR A 117 -17.09 -7.53 10.49
N PRO A 118 -17.50 -8.80 10.70
CA PRO A 118 -17.30 -9.86 9.71
C PRO A 118 -17.92 -9.51 8.35
N GLY A 119 -17.13 -9.67 7.29
CA GLY A 119 -17.51 -9.40 5.91
C GLY A 119 -17.64 -7.91 5.54
N GLN A 120 -17.17 -6.99 6.40
CA GLN A 120 -17.30 -5.55 6.15
C GLN A 120 -15.97 -4.80 6.02
N ILE A 121 -14.90 -5.28 6.65
CA ILE A 121 -13.58 -4.65 6.61
C ILE A 121 -12.85 -5.01 5.32
N HIS A 122 -12.46 -3.99 4.57
CA HIS A 122 -11.54 -4.11 3.44
C HIS A 122 -10.15 -3.71 3.95
N VAL A 123 -9.14 -4.52 3.66
CA VAL A 123 -7.75 -4.18 3.98
C VAL A 123 -7.07 -3.72 2.71
N LEU A 124 -6.57 -2.49 2.73
CA LEU A 124 -5.71 -1.94 1.69
C LEU A 124 -4.25 -2.13 2.12
N ALA A 125 -3.56 -3.13 1.56
CA ALA A 125 -2.20 -3.49 1.94
C ALA A 125 -1.18 -2.93 0.94
N LEU A 126 -0.42 -1.93 1.38
CA LEU A 126 0.47 -1.11 0.55
C LEU A 126 1.95 -1.31 0.88
N GLY A 127 2.26 -2.04 1.97
CA GLY A 127 3.63 -2.38 2.35
C GLY A 127 3.80 -3.87 2.69
N SER A 128 4.70 -4.17 3.63
CA SER A 128 4.97 -5.56 4.06
C SER A 128 3.72 -6.29 4.56
N MET A 129 3.55 -7.53 4.12
CA MET A 129 2.45 -8.43 4.54
C MET A 129 2.57 -8.94 5.99
N THR A 130 3.41 -8.34 6.82
CA THR A 130 3.71 -8.79 8.19
C THR A 130 2.53 -8.63 9.13
N ASN A 131 1.84 -7.49 9.09
CA ASN A 131 0.72 -7.23 10.00
C ASN A 131 -0.45 -8.18 9.72
N LEU A 132 -0.75 -8.44 8.44
CA LEU A 132 -1.77 -9.40 8.02
C LEU A 132 -1.38 -10.84 8.39
N TYR A 133 -0.10 -11.20 8.27
CA TYR A 133 0.41 -12.50 8.69
C TYR A 133 0.20 -12.71 10.19
N GLU A 134 0.62 -11.76 11.03
CA GLU A 134 0.44 -11.84 12.48
C GLU A 134 -1.04 -11.82 12.89
N ALA A 135 -1.88 -11.00 12.25
CA ALA A 135 -3.32 -11.00 12.53
C ALA A 135 -3.95 -12.38 12.28
N ALA A 136 -3.52 -13.07 11.22
CA ALA A 136 -3.95 -14.43 10.91
C ALA A 136 -3.37 -15.51 11.84
N GLU A 137 -2.26 -15.23 12.53
CA GLU A 137 -1.75 -16.10 13.62
C GLU A 137 -2.55 -15.89 14.91
N LEU A 138 -3.17 -14.72 15.09
CA LEU A 138 -3.98 -14.41 16.26
C LEU A 138 -5.41 -14.93 16.20
N ASP A 139 -6.04 -14.80 15.04
CA ASP A 139 -7.39 -15.32 14.80
C ASP A 139 -7.41 -16.10 13.49
N GLU A 140 -7.62 -17.41 13.58
CA GLU A 140 -7.75 -18.30 12.41
C GLU A 140 -8.92 -17.89 11.49
N ARG A 141 -9.90 -17.14 12.01
CA ARG A 141 -11.02 -16.60 11.22
C ARG A 141 -10.71 -15.25 10.58
N PHE A 142 -9.54 -14.65 10.84
CA PHE A 142 -9.20 -13.30 10.38
C PHE A 142 -9.52 -13.10 8.90
N PHE A 143 -8.95 -13.92 8.02
CA PHE A 143 -9.21 -13.81 6.58
C PHE A 143 -10.69 -14.03 6.24
N SER A 144 -11.35 -15.04 6.81
CA SER A 144 -12.78 -15.29 6.55
C SER A 144 -13.72 -14.18 7.02
N ASN A 145 -13.26 -13.34 7.95
CA ASN A 145 -13.99 -12.19 8.46
C ASN A 145 -13.73 -10.91 7.64
N LEU A 146 -12.76 -10.89 6.72
CA LEU A 146 -12.54 -9.74 5.85
C LEU A 146 -13.55 -9.74 4.69
N ALA A 147 -13.90 -8.54 4.23
CA ALA A 147 -14.66 -8.37 2.99
C ALA A 147 -13.79 -8.63 1.75
N GLU A 148 -12.58 -8.08 1.74
CA GLU A 148 -11.64 -8.12 0.63
C GLU A 148 -10.26 -7.64 1.10
N ILE A 149 -9.19 -8.20 0.54
CA ILE A 149 -7.83 -7.63 0.60
C ILE A 149 -7.50 -7.07 -0.78
N VAL A 150 -7.11 -5.80 -0.83
CA VAL A 150 -6.63 -5.16 -2.06
C VAL A 150 -5.20 -4.72 -1.80
N LEU A 151 -4.25 -5.21 -2.59
CA LEU A 151 -2.83 -4.99 -2.32
C LEU A 151 -2.08 -4.38 -3.51
N MET A 152 -1.06 -3.58 -3.21
CA MET A 152 0.03 -3.26 -4.12
C MET A 152 1.16 -4.26 -3.86
N GLY A 153 1.54 -5.03 -4.87
CA GLY A 153 2.69 -5.90 -4.74
C GLY A 153 2.82 -6.97 -5.81
N GLY A 154 4.01 -7.53 -5.86
CA GLY A 154 4.46 -8.49 -6.85
C GLY A 154 4.79 -7.93 -8.23
N VAL A 155 5.64 -8.66 -8.94
CA VAL A 155 5.92 -8.47 -10.36
C VAL A 155 5.47 -9.69 -11.16
N HIS A 156 4.74 -9.47 -12.25
CA HIS A 156 4.30 -10.52 -13.16
C HIS A 156 4.91 -10.31 -14.55
N GLY A 157 6.09 -10.90 -14.76
CA GLY A 157 6.89 -10.73 -15.98
C GLY A 157 8.05 -9.77 -15.80
N ASP A 158 8.51 -9.14 -16.88
CA ASP A 158 9.61 -8.18 -16.84
C ASP A 158 9.11 -6.82 -16.33
N LEU A 159 9.80 -6.25 -15.34
CA LEU A 159 9.57 -4.89 -14.84
C LEU A 159 10.82 -4.05 -15.08
N LEU A 160 10.69 -3.06 -15.97
CA LEU A 160 11.78 -2.17 -16.33
C LEU A 160 11.40 -0.73 -15.95
N LEU A 161 12.18 -0.13 -15.07
CA LEU A 161 12.09 1.30 -14.73
C LEU A 161 13.35 1.98 -15.24
N ASN A 162 13.22 2.93 -16.18
CA ASN A 162 14.36 3.61 -16.80
C ASN A 162 15.46 2.65 -17.32
N GLU A 163 15.04 1.58 -18.01
CA GLU A 163 15.91 0.51 -18.56
C GLU A 163 16.61 -0.37 -17.51
N CYS A 164 16.34 -0.17 -16.23
CA CYS A 164 16.84 -1.01 -15.14
C CYS A 164 15.78 -2.04 -14.73
N ALA A 165 16.21 -3.29 -14.59
CA ALA A 165 15.35 -4.34 -14.03
C ALA A 165 15.05 -4.04 -12.57
N CYS A 166 13.77 -4.01 -12.24
CA CYS A 166 13.28 -3.80 -10.88
C CYS A 166 12.76 -5.10 -10.30
N VAL A 167 12.85 -5.19 -8.98
CA VAL A 167 12.16 -6.20 -8.17
C VAL A 167 11.05 -5.53 -7.40
N GLU A 168 10.10 -6.32 -6.92
CA GLU A 168 9.02 -5.79 -6.11
C GLU A 168 9.34 -5.97 -4.61
N LEU A 169 9.03 -4.95 -3.81
CA LEU A 169 9.52 -4.79 -2.44
C LEU A 169 8.58 -5.41 -1.39
N ASN A 170 7.29 -5.17 -1.48
CA ASN A 170 6.27 -5.44 -0.47
C ASN A 170 6.07 -6.95 -0.25
N LEU A 171 6.07 -7.74 -1.32
CA LEU A 171 6.01 -9.20 -1.19
C LEU A 171 7.38 -9.81 -0.83
N ALA A 172 8.46 -9.22 -1.34
CA ALA A 172 9.83 -9.71 -1.11
C ALA A 172 10.31 -9.53 0.33
N CYS A 173 9.88 -8.46 1.00
CA CYS A 173 10.32 -8.16 2.36
C CYS A 173 9.71 -9.09 3.42
N ASN A 174 8.61 -9.79 3.11
CA ASN A 174 8.04 -10.87 3.90
C ASN A 174 7.37 -11.94 3.00
N PRO A 175 8.16 -12.88 2.44
CA PRO A 175 7.64 -13.90 1.53
C PRO A 175 6.67 -14.87 2.20
N ALA A 176 6.82 -15.14 3.51
CA ALA A 176 5.91 -15.98 4.27
C ALA A 176 4.53 -15.31 4.46
N GLY A 177 4.55 -14.01 4.76
CA GLY A 177 3.36 -13.16 4.83
C GLY A 177 2.64 -13.09 3.49
N ALA A 178 3.39 -12.77 2.43
CA ALA A 178 2.89 -12.78 1.06
C ALA A 178 2.26 -14.13 0.69
N TYR A 179 2.94 -15.24 0.97
CA TYR A 179 2.43 -16.58 0.67
C TYR A 179 1.10 -16.86 1.38
N ARG A 180 1.02 -16.50 2.68
CA ARG A 180 -0.19 -16.70 3.49
C ARG A 180 -1.36 -15.87 2.99
N VAL A 181 -1.13 -14.58 2.70
CA VAL A 181 -2.17 -13.68 2.16
C VAL A 181 -2.64 -14.16 0.79
N LEU A 182 -1.72 -14.45 -0.13
CA LEU A 182 -2.06 -14.86 -1.49
C LEU A 182 -2.76 -16.21 -1.55
N ASN A 183 -2.48 -17.13 -0.62
CA ASN A 183 -3.09 -18.46 -0.57
C ASN A 183 -4.20 -18.61 0.49
N ASN A 184 -4.70 -17.51 1.07
CA ASN A 184 -5.66 -17.60 2.18
C ASN A 184 -6.96 -18.34 1.81
N GLY A 185 -7.44 -18.17 0.57
CA GLY A 185 -8.63 -18.85 0.03
C GLY A 185 -9.95 -18.57 0.77
N ALA A 186 -9.96 -17.68 1.76
CA ALA A 186 -11.06 -17.42 2.66
C ALA A 186 -11.77 -16.08 2.38
N CYS A 187 -11.04 -15.07 1.88
CA CYS A 187 -11.60 -13.83 1.36
C CYS A 187 -11.06 -13.51 -0.05
N PRO A 188 -11.78 -12.68 -0.83
CA PRO A 188 -11.28 -12.17 -2.11
C PRO A 188 -9.97 -11.40 -1.94
N VAL A 189 -9.03 -11.63 -2.85
CA VAL A 189 -7.76 -10.89 -2.96
C VAL A 189 -7.67 -10.23 -4.33
N VAL A 190 -7.32 -8.96 -4.35
CA VAL A 190 -7.07 -8.17 -5.56
C VAL A 190 -5.62 -7.71 -5.54
N ILE A 191 -4.90 -7.99 -6.62
CA ILE A 191 -3.48 -7.69 -6.75
C ILE A 191 -3.28 -6.61 -7.82
N MET A 192 -2.83 -5.44 -7.39
CA MET A 192 -2.25 -4.43 -8.27
C MET A 192 -0.75 -4.65 -8.31
N ASN A 193 -0.31 -5.46 -9.26
CA ASN A 193 1.11 -5.75 -9.44
C ASN A 193 1.86 -4.55 -10.02
N ALA A 194 3.18 -4.56 -9.89
CA ALA A 194 4.04 -3.49 -10.36
C ALA A 194 3.88 -3.19 -11.88
N ASN A 195 3.55 -4.19 -12.71
CA ASN A 195 3.43 -4.02 -14.16
C ASN A 195 2.24 -3.12 -14.54
N ILE A 196 1.07 -3.26 -13.89
CA ILE A 196 -0.07 -2.39 -14.16
C ILE A 196 0.16 -0.96 -13.62
N CYS A 197 0.87 -0.81 -12.50
CA CYS A 197 1.20 0.50 -11.93
C CYS A 197 1.99 1.40 -12.89
N LEU A 198 2.78 0.81 -13.80
CA LEU A 198 3.48 1.56 -14.86
C LEU A 198 2.53 2.28 -15.85
N GLN A 199 1.24 1.97 -15.85
CA GLN A 199 0.23 2.65 -16.67
C GLN A 199 -0.27 3.97 -16.05
N ALA A 200 0.16 4.29 -14.81
CA ALA A 200 -0.20 5.51 -14.11
C ALA A 200 1.04 6.41 -13.83
N PRO A 201 1.72 6.92 -14.87
CA PRO A 201 2.81 7.87 -14.68
C PRO A 201 2.28 9.20 -14.14
N PHE A 202 2.98 9.76 -13.16
CA PHE A 202 2.80 11.12 -12.67
C PHE A 202 3.95 12.01 -13.15
N THR A 203 3.61 13.11 -13.80
CA THR A 203 4.57 14.00 -14.47
C THR A 203 4.44 15.45 -14.00
N GLU A 204 5.35 16.34 -14.44
CA GLU A 204 5.23 17.78 -14.15
C GLU A 204 3.92 18.38 -14.73
N LYS A 205 3.37 17.78 -15.80
CA LYS A 205 2.07 18.18 -16.34
C LYS A 205 0.95 17.95 -15.32
N ASP A 206 0.99 16.82 -14.62
CA ASP A 206 0.01 16.45 -13.59
C ASP A 206 0.19 17.34 -12.35
N MET A 207 1.44 17.54 -11.93
CA MET A 207 1.78 18.50 -10.86
C MET A 207 1.29 19.93 -11.18
N GLY A 208 1.34 20.33 -12.45
CA GLY A 208 0.83 21.62 -12.93
C GLY A 208 -0.68 21.78 -12.77
N ARG A 209 -1.44 20.68 -12.81
CA ARG A 209 -2.90 20.68 -12.58
C ARG A 209 -3.25 20.82 -11.10
N ILE A 210 -2.32 20.49 -10.20
CA ILE A 210 -2.52 20.54 -8.74
C ILE A 210 -2.01 21.88 -8.19
N SER A 211 -2.77 22.94 -8.45
CA SER A 211 -2.49 24.31 -7.96
C SER A 211 -3.06 24.58 -6.57
N PHE A 212 -3.98 23.74 -6.10
CA PHE A 212 -4.73 23.97 -4.87
C PHE A 212 -3.94 23.64 -3.61
N TRP A 213 -3.03 22.66 -3.66
CA TRP A 213 -2.22 22.27 -2.50
C TRP A 213 -1.30 23.40 -2.00
N PRO A 214 -0.96 23.40 -0.70
CA PRO A 214 -0.01 24.37 -0.16
C PRO A 214 1.38 24.16 -0.77
N GLU A 215 2.14 25.26 -0.90
CA GLU A 215 3.43 25.25 -1.59
C GLU A 215 4.43 24.25 -1.00
N GLY A 216 4.38 24.01 0.32
CA GLY A 216 5.20 22.99 0.98
C GLY A 216 4.95 21.58 0.44
N ARG A 217 3.68 21.17 0.33
CA ARG A 217 3.30 19.86 -0.23
C ARG A 217 3.67 19.76 -1.71
N ARG A 218 3.42 20.82 -2.48
CA ARG A 218 3.79 20.87 -3.91
C ARG A 218 5.30 20.74 -4.11
N ARG A 219 6.10 21.36 -3.25
CA ARG A 219 7.56 21.24 -3.27
C ARG A 219 8.00 19.81 -2.99
N MET A 220 7.45 19.17 -1.95
CA MET A 220 7.76 17.79 -1.59
C MET A 220 7.50 16.82 -2.75
N VAL A 221 6.32 16.92 -3.39
CA VAL A 221 5.98 16.07 -4.55
C VAL A 221 6.93 16.34 -5.74
N ARG A 222 7.31 17.60 -5.98
CA ARG A 222 8.28 17.95 -7.03
C ARG A 222 9.70 17.47 -6.73
N GLU A 223 10.12 17.47 -5.47
CA GLU A 223 11.42 16.93 -5.08
C GLU A 223 11.48 15.43 -5.39
N TRP A 224 10.44 14.67 -5.05
CA TRP A 224 10.32 13.26 -5.43
C TRP A 224 10.27 13.04 -6.94
N LEU A 225 9.50 13.86 -7.66
CA LEU A 225 9.48 13.84 -9.13
C LEU A 225 10.88 14.05 -9.73
N GLY A 226 11.70 14.89 -9.10
CA GLY A 226 13.10 15.13 -9.47
C GLY A 226 14.01 13.93 -9.26
N VAL A 227 13.78 13.08 -8.25
CA VAL A 227 14.55 11.84 -7.99
C VAL A 227 14.49 10.90 -9.19
N PHE A 228 13.34 10.82 -9.87
CA PHE A 228 13.13 9.95 -11.04
C PHE A 228 13.28 10.66 -12.38
N GLY A 229 13.90 11.85 -12.41
CA GLY A 229 14.14 12.56 -13.67
C GLY A 229 12.89 13.11 -14.34
N GLY A 230 11.81 13.35 -13.58
CA GLY A 230 10.59 14.03 -14.07
C GLY A 230 9.36 13.14 -14.22
N THR A 231 9.42 11.86 -13.85
CA THR A 231 8.25 10.96 -13.84
C THR A 231 8.39 9.90 -12.76
N PHE A 232 7.39 9.76 -11.90
CA PHE A 232 7.23 8.59 -11.01
C PHE A 232 5.89 7.92 -11.30
N TYR A 233 5.60 6.78 -10.66
CA TYR A 233 4.37 6.01 -10.90
C TYR A 233 3.56 5.92 -9.61
N LEU A 234 2.23 5.88 -9.75
CA LEU A 234 1.27 5.92 -8.65
C LEU A 234 0.87 4.49 -8.21
N TRP A 235 1.84 3.70 -7.79
CA TRP A 235 1.72 2.31 -7.38
C TRP A 235 0.57 2.04 -6.40
N ASP A 236 0.55 2.74 -5.26
CA ASP A 236 -0.36 2.52 -4.13
C ASP A 236 -1.75 3.12 -4.34
N LEU A 237 -1.85 4.08 -5.26
CA LEU A 237 -3.14 4.64 -5.65
C LEU A 237 -3.97 3.70 -6.51
N LEU A 238 -3.37 2.78 -7.27
CA LEU A 238 -4.14 1.81 -8.06
C LEU A 238 -5.09 0.98 -7.17
N PRO A 239 -4.62 0.31 -6.11
CA PRO A 239 -5.51 -0.49 -5.26
C PRO A 239 -6.50 0.40 -4.50
N ALA A 240 -6.10 1.61 -4.10
CA ALA A 240 -7.00 2.58 -3.46
C ALA A 240 -8.14 3.03 -4.40
N VAL A 241 -7.83 3.32 -5.66
CA VAL A 241 -8.82 3.70 -6.67
C VAL A 241 -9.73 2.53 -6.99
N TYR A 242 -9.21 1.29 -7.07
CA TYR A 242 -10.04 0.09 -7.25
C TYR A 242 -11.11 -0.07 -6.17
N LEU A 243 -10.80 0.25 -4.91
CA LEU A 243 -11.81 0.18 -3.84
C LEU A 243 -13.04 1.05 -4.14
N SER A 244 -12.87 2.21 -4.78
CA SER A 244 -13.98 3.12 -5.10
C SER A 244 -14.53 2.94 -6.53
N HIS A 245 -13.66 2.55 -7.45
CA HIS A 245 -13.90 2.55 -8.90
C HIS A 245 -13.35 1.27 -9.57
N PRO A 246 -13.83 0.08 -9.19
CA PRO A 246 -13.36 -1.17 -9.78
C PRO A 246 -13.66 -1.26 -11.29
N GLU A 247 -14.63 -0.48 -11.80
CA GLU A 247 -14.97 -0.41 -13.22
C GLU A 247 -13.88 0.21 -14.11
N LEU A 248 -12.83 0.80 -13.52
CA LEU A 248 -11.68 1.33 -14.26
C LEU A 248 -10.65 0.27 -14.63
N PHE A 249 -10.85 -0.98 -14.21
CA PHE A 249 -9.87 -2.05 -14.36
C PHE A 249 -10.48 -3.26 -15.09
N ASP A 250 -9.67 -3.99 -15.86
CA ASP A 250 -10.07 -5.25 -16.47
C ASP A 250 -9.96 -6.41 -15.45
N LEU A 251 -10.99 -6.58 -14.61
CA LEU A 251 -11.01 -7.55 -13.51
C LEU A 251 -10.87 -9.00 -14.00
N LYS A 252 -9.63 -9.46 -14.15
CA LYS A 252 -9.28 -10.82 -14.58
C LYS A 252 -9.02 -11.69 -13.37
N SER A 253 -9.49 -12.93 -13.46
CA SER A 253 -9.15 -13.95 -12.49
C SER A 253 -7.81 -14.60 -12.85
N ALA A 254 -6.97 -14.82 -11.84
CA ALA A 254 -5.74 -15.57 -11.95
C ALA A 254 -5.60 -16.50 -10.74
N ARG A 255 -4.79 -17.56 -10.87
CA ARG A 255 -4.38 -18.38 -9.73
C ARG A 255 -2.90 -18.20 -9.48
N ILE A 256 -2.54 -17.83 -8.26
CA ILE A 256 -1.16 -17.57 -7.88
C ILE A 256 -0.49 -18.87 -7.45
N ALA A 257 0.51 -19.27 -8.23
CA ALA A 257 1.32 -20.47 -8.07
C ALA A 257 2.74 -20.18 -7.54
N SER A 258 3.03 -18.94 -7.12
CA SER A 258 4.33 -18.57 -6.57
C SER A 258 4.73 -19.44 -5.38
N SER A 259 5.95 -19.94 -5.40
CA SER A 259 6.61 -20.53 -4.23
C SER A 259 7.14 -19.44 -3.30
N LEU A 260 7.57 -19.82 -2.09
CA LEU A 260 8.27 -18.91 -1.19
C LEU A 260 9.53 -18.31 -1.85
N SER A 261 10.25 -19.09 -2.66
CA SER A 261 11.47 -18.61 -3.35
C SER A 261 11.16 -17.61 -4.47
N ASP A 262 10.01 -17.73 -5.12
CA ASP A 262 9.55 -16.72 -6.07
C ASP A 262 9.22 -15.41 -5.33
N LEU A 263 8.49 -15.54 -4.21
CA LEU A 263 8.08 -14.40 -3.39
C LEU A 263 9.26 -13.70 -2.71
N GLU A 264 10.35 -14.38 -2.38
CA GLU A 264 11.61 -13.75 -1.90
C GLU A 264 12.16 -12.72 -2.88
N ARG A 265 11.76 -12.80 -4.16
CA ARG A 265 12.14 -11.87 -5.22
C ARG A 265 10.95 -11.01 -5.69
N GLY A 266 9.82 -11.07 -4.99
CA GLY A 266 8.58 -10.40 -5.34
C GLY A 266 7.90 -10.98 -6.58
N ILE A 267 8.25 -12.18 -7.04
CA ILE A 267 7.76 -12.72 -8.31
C ILE A 267 6.37 -13.38 -8.14
N LEU A 268 5.43 -12.95 -8.98
CA LEU A 268 4.12 -13.56 -9.15
C LEU A 268 4.13 -14.53 -10.33
N VAL A 269 4.01 -15.82 -10.03
CA VAL A 269 3.82 -16.89 -11.01
C VAL A 269 2.35 -17.24 -11.03
N THR A 270 1.74 -17.23 -12.21
CA THR A 270 0.37 -17.72 -12.41
C THR A 270 0.39 -19.16 -12.89
N GLY A 271 -0.59 -19.97 -12.49
CA GLY A 271 -0.72 -21.35 -12.94
C GLY A 271 -2.14 -21.89 -12.85
N ASP A 272 -2.29 -23.22 -12.93
CA ASP A 272 -3.59 -23.90 -12.86
C ASP A 272 -3.96 -24.33 -11.42
N TYR A 273 -3.14 -23.97 -10.43
CA TYR A 273 -3.29 -24.31 -9.01
C TYR A 273 -2.97 -23.08 -8.15
N GLY A 274 -3.26 -23.18 -6.85
CA GLY A 274 -3.20 -22.05 -5.91
C GLY A 274 -4.54 -21.37 -5.73
N ALA A 275 -4.58 -20.38 -4.85
CA ALA A 275 -5.79 -19.61 -4.60
C ALA A 275 -6.12 -18.71 -5.80
N GLU A 276 -7.42 -18.52 -6.02
CA GLU A 276 -7.94 -17.64 -7.05
C GLU A 276 -7.95 -16.20 -6.55
N VAL A 277 -7.43 -15.28 -7.35
CA VAL A 277 -7.33 -13.85 -7.07
C VAL A 277 -7.85 -13.07 -8.26
N THR A 278 -8.15 -11.79 -8.04
CA THR A 278 -8.34 -10.83 -9.13
C THR A 278 -7.02 -10.10 -9.37
N MET A 279 -6.52 -10.11 -10.61
CA MET A 279 -5.29 -9.43 -10.98
C MET A 279 -5.50 -8.71 -12.31
N PRO A 280 -5.86 -7.41 -12.28
CA PRO A 280 -6.04 -6.63 -13.50
C PRO A 280 -4.72 -6.44 -14.26
N ASP A 281 -4.82 -6.32 -15.58
CA ASP A 281 -3.67 -6.03 -16.45
C ASP A 281 -3.70 -4.58 -16.98
N ASN A 282 -4.86 -3.92 -16.98
CA ASN A 282 -5.07 -2.63 -17.64
C ASN A 282 -5.94 -1.67 -16.82
N ILE A 283 -5.52 -0.40 -16.84
CA ILE A 283 -6.40 0.72 -16.52
C ILE A 283 -7.17 1.08 -17.79
N LEU A 284 -8.49 0.89 -17.77
CA LEU A 284 -9.38 1.04 -18.93
C LEU A 284 -9.53 2.51 -19.39
N ASP A 285 -9.35 3.46 -18.48
CA ASP A 285 -9.38 4.90 -18.77
C ASP A 285 -8.42 5.66 -17.84
N THR A 286 -7.18 5.84 -18.30
CA THR A 286 -6.12 6.51 -17.52
C THR A 286 -6.39 8.01 -17.31
N GLY A 287 -7.15 8.65 -18.20
CA GLY A 287 -7.55 10.05 -18.05
C GLY A 287 -8.54 10.21 -16.89
N ARG A 288 -9.61 9.41 -16.91
CA ARG A 288 -10.60 9.37 -15.83
C ARG A 288 -9.99 8.93 -14.50
N PHE A 289 -9.06 7.97 -14.52
CA PHE A 289 -8.29 7.55 -13.35
C PHE A 289 -7.59 8.75 -12.67
N MET A 290 -6.83 9.54 -13.43
CA MET A 290 -6.14 10.72 -12.90
C MET A 290 -7.10 11.82 -12.45
N ASP A 291 -8.19 12.06 -13.18
CA ASP A 291 -9.18 13.07 -12.80
C ASP A 291 -9.89 12.71 -11.48
N ILE A 292 -10.15 11.42 -11.22
CA ILE A 292 -10.70 10.91 -9.96
C ILE A 292 -9.74 11.15 -8.80
N ILE A 293 -8.45 10.85 -8.99
CA ILE A 293 -7.42 11.07 -7.97
C ILE A 293 -7.31 12.55 -7.62
N GLN A 294 -7.19 13.43 -8.62
CA GLN A 294 -7.08 14.88 -8.40
C GLN A 294 -8.32 15.45 -7.72
N SER A 295 -9.51 14.96 -8.07
CA SER A 295 -10.76 15.36 -7.43
C SER A 295 -10.81 14.96 -5.95
N ALA A 296 -10.35 13.75 -5.61
CA ALA A 296 -10.26 13.29 -4.23
C ALA A 296 -9.25 14.12 -3.43
N TRP A 297 -8.05 14.35 -3.95
CA TRP A 297 -7.05 15.21 -3.31
C TRP A 297 -7.53 16.64 -3.09
N TYR A 298 -8.31 17.18 -4.04
CA TYR A 298 -8.92 18.50 -3.87
C TYR A 298 -9.95 18.48 -2.74
N ALA A 299 -10.82 17.46 -2.69
CA ALA A 299 -11.82 17.31 -1.63
C ALA A 299 -11.18 17.15 -0.24
N ALA A 300 -10.12 16.34 -0.14
CA ALA A 300 -9.33 16.20 1.08
C ALA A 300 -8.78 17.57 1.53
N TRP A 301 -8.17 18.32 0.60
CA TRP A 301 -7.66 19.65 0.90
C TRP A 301 -8.73 20.66 1.33
N GLN A 302 -9.95 20.59 0.78
CA GLN A 302 -11.04 21.42 1.27
C GLN A 302 -11.44 21.06 2.70
N LYS A 303 -11.44 19.78 3.06
CA LYS A 303 -11.70 19.32 4.44
C LYS A 303 -10.61 19.80 5.39
N GLU A 304 -9.34 19.68 5.00
CA GLU A 304 -8.19 20.19 5.76
C GLU A 304 -8.30 21.70 6.03
N LYS A 305 -8.66 22.50 5.02
CA LYS A 305 -8.82 23.96 5.15
C LYS A 305 -9.96 24.39 6.06
N ASN A 306 -11.04 23.62 6.08
CA ASN A 306 -12.24 23.95 6.84
C ASN A 306 -12.20 23.38 8.28
N GLY A 307 -11.25 22.49 8.58
CA GLY A 307 -11.04 21.87 9.90
C GLY A 307 -10.24 22.74 10.87
N SER A 308 -10.63 24.00 11.07
CA SER A 308 -10.05 24.87 12.12
C SER A 308 -11.10 25.73 12.83
N GLU A 309 -12.36 25.27 12.85
CA GLU A 309 -13.44 25.85 13.67
C GLU A 309 -13.91 24.87 14.76
#